data_AF-A0A7W4QBT4-F1
#
_entry.id   AF-A0A7W4QBT4-F1
#
_cell.length_a   1.000
_cell.length_b   1.000
_cell.length_c   1.000
_cell.angle_alpha   90.00
_cell.angle_beta   90.00
_cell.angle_gamma   90.00
#
_symmetry.space_group_name_H-M   'P 1'
#
loop_
_entity.id
_entity.type
_entity.pdbx_description
1 polymer ?
#
loop_
_entity_poly.entity_id
_entity_poly.type
_entity_poly.pdbx_seq_one_letter_code
_entity_poly.pdbx_strand_id
1 'polypeptide(L)'
;MSYHVKLGWKIFASLSPQGAEKTARSNPLFNIKGGRSFLRTLGGNPRAPYEPTTVEPTKNFHSALRSSKIELGIEGKQLSFTMPFDQMQQRLQVTIGLRKYFSCICASVKLQEFSVDDLATIFEFQDLKAHKALFGIISEILAVITSGNIAKKKLSGYPKIFPVVQVTDLGVQAGDVLHSLVEILTRHPIDERDVVDSVLEKNKSHKIDSTLVLIDKQGVLSYLPPGCTRYQADGNLQRFQNASSLLEFANAIRQDIRAGLTFESRIDRIVNDAKYFLPDSISSQKMWELLVQELSMQYELEQEGKLHLSPGITAALPSQHNSVLVQQFFSKEISMGDKYNVTGQVGAVGPNSRAERNIFNQVLQQAASTIDLPALALELAMLRNSMREQATEIEHDQAVVSIGAAESAAKQQNGVDALEHLKSAGKWAFDVATTIGATIAAAAIQTAIGL
;
A
#
# COMPACT_ATOMS: atom_id res chain seq x y z
N MET A 1 -30.97 14.92 -0.12
CA MET A 1 -29.61 14.70 -0.64
C MET A 1 -29.09 13.52 0.14
N SER A 2 -28.55 12.47 -0.44
CA SER A 2 -28.06 11.36 0.38
C SER A 2 -26.75 10.83 -0.18
N TYR A 3 -25.69 10.95 0.61
CA TYR A 3 -24.44 10.26 0.38
C TYR A 3 -24.47 8.95 1.14
N HIS A 4 -24.05 7.85 0.50
CA HIS A 4 -23.70 6.64 1.23
C HIS A 4 -22.25 6.70 1.67
N VAL A 5 -22.02 6.44 2.96
CA VAL A 5 -20.72 6.59 3.61
C VAL A 5 -20.29 5.27 4.22
N LYS A 6 -19.08 4.84 3.88
CA LYS A 6 -18.35 3.79 4.60
C LYS A 6 -17.20 4.44 5.34
N LEU A 7 -17.36 4.56 6.65
CA LEU A 7 -16.37 5.15 7.55
C LEU A 7 -15.62 4.04 8.29
N GLY A 8 -14.31 4.21 8.42
CA GLY A 8 -13.46 3.40 9.27
C GLY A 8 -12.23 4.15 9.76
N TRP A 9 -11.42 3.46 10.56
CA TRP A 9 -10.18 3.99 11.11
C TRP A 9 -9.08 2.94 11.10
N LYS A 10 -7.85 3.39 10.89
CA LYS A 10 -6.61 2.66 11.19
C LYS A 10 -6.01 3.24 12.45
N ILE A 11 -5.88 2.41 13.49
CA ILE A 11 -5.54 2.86 14.83
C ILE A 11 -4.29 2.14 15.30
N PHE A 12 -3.22 2.88 15.51
CA PHE A 12 -1.90 2.35 15.86
C PHE A 12 -1.59 2.54 17.33
N ALA A 13 -1.13 1.46 17.96
CA ALA A 13 -0.58 1.49 19.31
C ALA A 13 0.77 0.75 19.36
N SER A 14 1.73 1.33 20.07
CA SER A 14 3.04 0.70 20.28
C SER A 14 2.92 -0.54 21.16
N LEU A 15 3.65 -1.60 20.81
CA LEU A 15 3.73 -2.80 21.62
C LEU A 15 4.73 -2.58 22.77
N SER A 16 4.34 -2.97 23.98
CA SER A 16 5.33 -3.16 25.05
C SER A 16 6.13 -4.44 24.80
N PRO A 17 7.31 -4.65 25.42
CA PRO A 17 8.05 -5.91 25.30
C PRO A 17 7.19 -7.13 25.61
N GLN A 18 6.39 -7.06 26.68
CA GLN A 18 5.45 -8.12 27.06
C GLN A 18 4.34 -8.33 26.01
N GLY A 19 3.82 -7.24 25.44
CA GLY A 19 2.82 -7.32 24.36
C GLY A 19 3.39 -7.93 23.08
N ALA A 20 4.63 -7.57 22.72
CA ALA A 20 5.32 -8.12 21.57
C ALA A 20 5.56 -9.63 21.72
N GLU A 21 5.96 -10.08 22.91
CA GLU A 21 6.13 -11.50 23.23
C GLU A 21 4.79 -12.25 23.19
N LYS A 22 3.77 -11.73 23.88
CA LYS A 22 2.46 -12.40 23.93
C LYS A 22 1.77 -12.44 22.57
N THR A 23 2.00 -11.48 21.69
CA THR A 23 1.47 -11.50 20.32
C THR A 23 2.39 -12.18 19.31
N ALA A 24 3.52 -12.75 19.74
CA ALA A 24 4.43 -13.48 18.85
C ALA A 24 3.90 -14.88 18.48
N ARG A 25 3.13 -15.51 19.37
CA ARG A 25 2.60 -16.87 19.19
C ARG A 25 1.17 -16.96 19.71
N SER A 26 0.42 -17.95 19.22
CA SER A 26 -0.92 -18.24 19.73
C SER A 26 -0.86 -18.55 21.22
N ASN A 27 -1.81 -18.01 21.97
CA ASN A 27 -1.90 -18.10 23.42
C ASN A 27 -3.38 -18.11 23.85
N PRO A 28 -3.69 -18.24 25.15
CA PRO A 28 -5.08 -18.29 25.61
C PRO A 28 -5.96 -17.09 25.24
N LEU A 29 -5.40 -15.93 24.89
CA LEU A 29 -6.09 -14.70 24.48
C LEU A 29 -6.15 -14.51 22.97
N PHE A 30 -5.17 -15.00 22.21
CA PHE A 30 -5.07 -14.74 20.77
C PHE A 30 -4.62 -15.97 19.98
N ASN A 31 -5.22 -16.17 18.82
CA ASN A 31 -4.67 -17.01 17.76
C ASN A 31 -3.92 -16.12 16.77
N ILE A 32 -2.73 -16.55 16.35
CA ILE A 32 -1.93 -15.82 15.37
C ILE A 32 -2.06 -16.50 14.01
N LYS A 33 -2.48 -15.73 12.99
CA LYS A 33 -2.54 -16.18 11.59
C LYS A 33 -1.57 -15.37 10.73
N GLY A 34 -1.03 -16.01 9.69
CA GLY A 34 -0.16 -15.33 8.72
C GLY A 34 -0.89 -14.20 7.98
N GLY A 35 -0.17 -13.12 7.64
CA GLY A 35 -0.73 -11.94 6.99
C GLY A 35 -0.56 -11.88 5.47
N ARG A 36 -0.22 -13.00 4.80
CA ARG A 36 -0.10 -13.03 3.32
C ARG A 36 -1.32 -12.51 2.59
N SER A 37 -2.52 -12.77 3.12
CA SER A 37 -3.77 -12.27 2.54
C SER A 37 -3.84 -10.74 2.52
N PHE A 38 -3.22 -10.06 3.47
CA PHE A 38 -3.14 -8.61 3.48
C PHE A 38 -2.07 -8.04 2.59
N LEU A 39 -0.94 -8.71 2.44
CA LEU A 39 0.05 -8.25 1.45
C LEU A 39 -0.60 -8.19 0.05
N ARG A 40 -1.48 -9.13 -0.30
CA ARG A 40 -2.26 -9.06 -1.54
C ARG A 40 -3.14 -7.81 -1.66
N THR A 41 -3.59 -7.22 -0.54
CA THR A 41 -4.40 -5.99 -0.56
C THR A 41 -3.57 -4.72 -0.73
N LEU A 42 -2.23 -4.79 -0.76
CA LEU A 42 -1.39 -3.66 -1.16
C LEU A 42 -1.40 -3.46 -2.70
N GLY A 43 -1.74 -4.52 -3.43
CA GLY A 43 -1.69 -4.59 -4.89
C GLY A 43 -0.30 -4.96 -5.42
N GLY A 44 -0.24 -5.36 -6.70
CA GLY A 44 1.03 -5.44 -7.44
C GLY A 44 2.06 -6.46 -6.95
N ASN A 45 1.63 -7.55 -6.29
CA ASN A 45 2.49 -8.61 -5.75
C ASN A 45 3.67 -8.07 -4.91
N PRO A 46 3.39 -7.51 -3.73
CA PRO A 46 4.37 -6.67 -3.04
C PRO A 46 5.58 -7.45 -2.54
N ARG A 47 6.76 -6.86 -2.71
CA ARG A 47 8.04 -7.32 -2.14
C ARG A 47 8.23 -6.73 -0.75
N ALA A 48 7.34 -7.09 0.19
CA ALA A 48 7.37 -6.56 1.55
C ALA A 48 8.64 -7.02 2.32
N PRO A 49 9.23 -6.17 3.18
CA PRO A 49 10.37 -6.53 4.02
C PRO A 49 10.01 -7.63 5.04
N TYR A 50 8.74 -7.73 5.41
CA TYR A 50 8.21 -8.76 6.29
C TYR A 50 6.71 -8.95 6.09
N GLU A 51 6.20 -10.10 6.55
CA GLU A 51 4.78 -10.39 6.58
C GLU A 51 4.20 -10.00 7.96
N PRO A 52 3.19 -9.12 8.04
CA PRO A 52 2.52 -8.85 9.30
C PRO A 52 1.69 -10.07 9.74
N THR A 53 1.24 -10.11 10.99
CA THR A 53 0.40 -11.21 11.49
C THR A 53 -0.98 -10.72 11.91
N THR A 54 -2.00 -11.50 11.61
CA THR A 54 -3.37 -11.25 12.08
C THR A 54 -3.50 -11.79 13.49
N VAL A 55 -4.00 -10.95 14.40
CA VAL A 55 -4.24 -11.31 15.81
C VAL A 55 -5.73 -11.57 15.98
N GLU A 56 -6.13 -12.84 16.08
CA GLU A 56 -7.53 -13.21 16.27
C GLU A 56 -7.84 -13.45 17.75
N PRO A 57 -8.72 -12.66 18.38
CA PRO A 57 -9.03 -12.88 19.78
C PRO A 57 -9.79 -14.18 20.04
N THR A 58 -9.49 -14.82 21.17
CA THR A 58 -10.17 -16.04 21.61
C THR A 58 -11.43 -15.72 22.44
N LYS A 59 -12.15 -16.78 22.82
CA LYS A 59 -13.27 -16.67 23.78
C LYS A 59 -12.85 -16.03 25.11
N ASN A 60 -11.62 -16.29 25.58
CA ASN A 60 -11.14 -15.73 26.84
C ASN A 60 -10.95 -14.23 26.75
N PHE A 61 -10.41 -13.74 25.63
CA PHE A 61 -10.30 -12.31 25.38
C PHE A 61 -11.67 -11.63 25.34
N HIS A 62 -12.65 -12.25 24.67
CA HIS A 62 -14.01 -11.70 24.63
C HIS A 62 -14.70 -11.72 26.00
N SER A 63 -14.43 -12.74 26.82
CA SER A 63 -14.94 -12.82 28.19
C SER A 63 -14.38 -11.70 29.07
N ALA A 64 -13.08 -11.38 28.91
CA ALA A 64 -12.42 -10.28 29.60
C ALA A 64 -13.05 -8.90 29.32
N LEU A 65 -13.57 -8.68 28.11
CA LEU A 65 -14.21 -7.42 27.71
C LEU A 65 -15.70 -7.36 28.04
N ARG A 66 -16.30 -8.42 28.60
CA ARG A 66 -17.76 -8.53 28.74
C ARG A 66 -18.35 -7.41 29.59
N SER A 67 -17.75 -7.10 30.75
CA SER A 67 -18.27 -6.06 31.64
C SER A 67 -18.28 -4.69 30.97
N SER A 68 -17.20 -4.34 30.28
CA SER A 68 -17.09 -3.07 29.54
C SER A 68 -18.08 -2.99 28.38
N LYS A 69 -18.29 -4.11 27.66
CA LYS A 69 -19.31 -4.16 26.59
C LYS A 69 -20.72 -3.87 27.12
N ILE A 70 -21.07 -4.42 28.29
CA ILE A 70 -22.38 -4.18 28.92
C ILE A 70 -22.51 -2.71 29.32
N GLU A 71 -21.50 -2.15 29.97
CA GLU A 71 -21.47 -0.74 30.39
C GLU A 71 -21.61 0.22 29.20
N LEU A 72 -21.02 -0.13 28.06
CA LEU A 72 -21.04 0.67 26.83
C LEU A 72 -22.24 0.39 25.91
N GLY A 73 -23.19 -0.46 26.32
CA GLY A 73 -24.38 -0.79 25.51
C GLY A 73 -24.08 -1.53 24.21
N ILE A 74 -22.96 -2.27 24.17
CA ILE A 74 -22.47 -3.03 23.02
C ILE A 74 -23.10 -4.42 22.99
N GLU A 75 -23.73 -4.76 21.86
CA GLU A 75 -24.30 -6.08 21.61
C GLU A 75 -23.44 -6.88 20.64
N GLY A 76 -23.14 -8.14 20.98
CA GLY A 76 -22.37 -9.03 20.11
C GLY A 76 -21.19 -9.70 20.80
N LYS A 77 -20.93 -10.94 20.39
CA LYS A 77 -19.98 -11.82 21.08
C LYS A 77 -18.53 -11.58 20.68
N GLN A 78 -18.27 -11.09 19.46
CA GLN A 78 -16.93 -11.01 18.88
C GLN A 78 -16.48 -9.56 18.65
N LEU A 79 -15.45 -9.36 17.83
CA LEU A 79 -15.01 -8.06 17.33
C LEU A 79 -15.89 -7.52 16.19
N SER A 80 -16.97 -8.21 15.85
CA SER A 80 -18.10 -7.65 15.13
C SER A 80 -19.26 -7.51 16.12
N PHE A 81 -19.69 -6.28 16.36
CA PHE A 81 -20.70 -5.94 17.36
C PHE A 81 -21.50 -4.73 16.95
N THR A 82 -22.67 -4.56 17.53
CA THR A 82 -23.59 -3.45 17.28
C THR A 82 -23.58 -2.51 18.49
N MET A 83 -23.57 -1.21 18.25
CA MET A 83 -23.57 -0.21 19.32
C MET A 83 -24.32 1.06 18.90
N PRO A 84 -24.81 1.87 19.86
CA PRO A 84 -25.52 3.10 19.55
C PRO A 84 -24.54 4.20 19.07
N PHE A 85 -24.99 4.99 18.09
CA PHE A 85 -24.34 6.21 17.63
C PHE A 85 -25.33 7.36 17.82
N ASP A 86 -25.23 8.07 18.94
CA ASP A 86 -26.21 9.09 19.36
C ASP A 86 -26.40 10.20 18.32
N GLN A 87 -25.31 10.64 17.69
CA GLN A 87 -25.33 11.64 16.63
C GLN A 87 -26.16 11.22 15.40
N MET A 88 -26.32 9.91 15.16
CA MET A 88 -27.13 9.38 14.05
C MET A 88 -28.47 8.79 14.50
N GLN A 89 -28.74 8.75 15.82
CA GLN A 89 -29.93 8.12 16.40
C GLN A 89 -30.18 6.68 15.89
N GLN A 90 -29.09 5.95 15.60
CA GLN A 90 -29.15 4.58 15.08
C GLN A 90 -28.12 3.69 15.76
N ARG A 91 -28.32 2.38 15.63
CA ARG A 91 -27.35 1.38 16.05
C ARG A 91 -26.62 0.88 14.81
N LEU A 92 -25.29 0.99 14.81
CA LEU A 92 -24.46 0.53 13.69
C LEU A 92 -23.64 -0.69 14.08
N GLN A 93 -23.48 -1.59 13.12
CA GLN A 93 -22.49 -2.66 13.24
C GLN A 93 -21.08 -2.09 13.07
N VAL A 94 -20.19 -2.48 13.97
CA VAL A 94 -18.77 -2.16 13.98
C VAL A 94 -17.98 -3.46 13.84
N THR A 95 -17.01 -3.48 12.93
CA THR A 95 -16.11 -4.61 12.75
C THR A 95 -14.67 -4.17 13.00
N ILE A 96 -13.96 -4.89 13.86
CA ILE A 96 -12.56 -4.62 14.21
C ILE A 96 -11.67 -5.78 13.72
N GLY A 97 -10.72 -5.46 12.86
CA GLY A 97 -9.60 -6.34 12.51
C GLY A 97 -8.34 -5.92 13.24
N LEU A 98 -7.51 -6.88 13.66
CA LEU A 98 -6.29 -6.62 14.40
C LEU A 98 -5.08 -7.21 13.66
N ARG A 99 -4.05 -6.38 13.47
CA ARG A 99 -2.83 -6.78 12.78
C ARG A 99 -1.61 -6.31 13.52
N LYS A 100 -0.71 -7.24 13.82
CA LYS A 100 0.56 -7.00 14.48
C LYS A 100 1.67 -6.83 13.45
N TYR A 101 2.45 -5.79 13.66
CA TYR A 101 3.72 -5.48 13.00
C TYR A 101 4.85 -5.67 14.01
N PHE A 102 6.08 -5.24 13.71
CA PHE A 102 7.20 -5.45 14.63
C PHE A 102 7.08 -4.60 15.90
N SER A 103 6.97 -3.27 15.76
CA SER A 103 6.90 -2.35 16.90
C SER A 103 5.47 -2.00 17.36
N CYS A 104 4.45 -2.36 16.57
CA CYS A 104 3.10 -1.86 16.80
C CYS A 104 1.99 -2.86 16.45
N ILE A 105 0.79 -2.54 16.90
CA ILE A 105 -0.45 -3.16 16.45
C ILE A 105 -1.34 -2.12 15.78
N CYS A 106 -1.97 -2.49 14.67
CA CYS A 106 -3.04 -1.75 14.03
C CYS A 106 -4.39 -2.41 14.33
N ALA A 107 -5.33 -1.64 14.87
CA ALA A 107 -6.75 -1.95 14.83
C ALA A 107 -7.40 -1.26 13.63
N SER A 108 -7.90 -2.05 12.68
CA SER A 108 -8.71 -1.57 11.56
C SER A 108 -10.18 -1.66 11.95
N VAL A 109 -10.80 -0.53 12.20
CA VAL A 109 -12.21 -0.41 12.60
C VAL A 109 -13.03 0.00 11.38
N LYS A 110 -14.16 -0.65 11.13
CA LYS A 110 -15.07 -0.35 10.02
C LYS A 110 -16.49 -0.26 10.56
N LEU A 111 -17.19 0.81 10.21
CA LEU A 111 -18.63 0.92 10.44
C LEU A 111 -19.40 0.29 9.29
N GLN A 112 -20.59 -0.19 9.60
CA GLN A 112 -21.64 -0.44 8.62
C GLN A 112 -21.88 0.84 7.80
N GLU A 113 -22.21 0.65 6.52
CA GLU A 113 -22.59 1.75 5.64
C GLU A 113 -23.83 2.47 6.16
N PHE A 114 -23.80 3.81 6.13
CA PHE A 114 -24.90 4.68 6.53
C PHE A 114 -25.08 5.81 5.53
N SER A 115 -26.22 6.51 5.62
CA SER A 115 -26.51 7.66 4.78
C SER A 115 -26.34 8.96 5.56
N VAL A 116 -25.85 10.00 4.88
CA VAL A 116 -25.84 11.37 5.40
C VAL A 116 -26.38 12.32 4.35
N ASP A 117 -27.04 13.38 4.78
CA ASP A 117 -27.58 14.37 3.86
C ASP A 117 -26.56 15.43 3.42
N ASP A 118 -25.52 15.61 4.23
CA ASP A 118 -24.48 16.63 4.05
C ASP A 118 -23.07 16.04 4.30
N LEU A 119 -22.09 16.47 3.51
CA LEU A 119 -20.69 16.09 3.65
C LEU A 119 -20.07 16.66 4.95
N ALA A 120 -20.49 17.83 5.43
CA ALA A 120 -19.98 18.40 6.68
C ALA A 120 -20.24 17.46 7.88
N THR A 121 -21.34 16.72 7.83
CA THR A 121 -21.68 15.70 8.83
C THR A 121 -20.60 14.60 8.92
N ILE A 122 -19.95 14.24 7.80
CA ILE A 122 -18.87 13.24 7.76
C ILE A 122 -17.65 13.73 8.54
N PHE A 123 -17.33 15.03 8.45
CA PHE A 123 -16.19 15.64 9.13
C PHE A 123 -16.28 15.43 10.65
N GLU A 124 -17.44 15.67 11.24
CA GLU A 124 -17.69 15.45 12.67
C GLU A 124 -17.59 13.97 13.02
N PHE A 125 -18.11 13.09 12.15
CA PHE A 125 -18.11 11.65 12.40
C PHE A 125 -16.74 11.00 12.40
N GLN A 126 -15.77 11.55 11.66
CA GLN A 126 -14.42 11.01 11.59
C GLN A 126 -13.62 11.15 12.90
N ASP A 127 -14.00 12.05 13.81
CA ASP A 127 -13.33 12.13 15.11
C ASP A 127 -13.75 10.96 16.01
N LEU A 128 -12.96 9.89 15.97
CA LEU A 128 -13.16 8.72 16.80
C LEU A 128 -13.29 9.06 18.29
N LYS A 129 -12.61 10.10 18.78
CA LYS A 129 -12.63 10.48 20.20
C LYS A 129 -13.97 11.08 20.63
N ALA A 130 -14.71 11.69 19.70
CA ALA A 130 -16.07 12.15 19.95
C ALA A 130 -17.01 10.97 20.26
N HIS A 131 -16.74 9.79 19.68
CA HIS A 131 -17.46 8.54 19.92
C HIS A 131 -16.98 7.83 21.19
N LYS A 132 -17.29 8.38 22.37
CA LYS A 132 -16.77 7.92 23.67
C LYS A 132 -16.85 6.41 23.89
N ALA A 133 -18.00 5.79 23.56
CA ALA A 133 -18.18 4.35 23.74
C ALA A 133 -17.29 3.53 22.79
N LEU A 134 -17.19 3.93 21.52
CA LEU A 134 -16.39 3.24 20.52
C LEU A 134 -14.89 3.40 20.82
N PHE A 135 -14.47 4.62 21.13
CA PHE A 135 -13.10 4.91 21.52
C PHE A 135 -12.72 4.19 22.81
N GLY A 136 -13.62 4.11 23.78
CA GLY A 136 -13.43 3.39 25.04
C GLY A 136 -13.15 1.91 24.82
N ILE A 137 -14.02 1.20 24.07
CA ILE A 137 -13.83 -0.23 23.82
C ILE A 137 -12.59 -0.52 22.97
N ILE A 138 -12.28 0.30 21.97
CA ILE A 138 -11.05 0.16 21.17
C ILE A 138 -9.82 0.37 22.04
N SER A 139 -9.83 1.38 22.91
CA SER A 139 -8.72 1.67 23.82
C SER A 139 -8.47 0.50 24.77
N GLU A 140 -9.52 -0.11 25.31
CA GLU A 140 -9.40 -1.29 26.17
C GLU A 140 -8.86 -2.50 25.39
N ILE A 141 -9.37 -2.77 24.17
CA ILE A 141 -8.86 -3.82 23.28
C ILE A 141 -7.35 -3.65 23.07
N LEU A 142 -6.93 -2.45 22.67
CA LEU A 142 -5.52 -2.16 22.40
C LEU A 142 -4.68 -2.22 23.69
N ALA A 143 -5.20 -1.79 24.83
CA ALA A 143 -4.49 -1.86 26.12
C ALA A 143 -4.20 -3.31 26.53
N VAL A 144 -5.19 -4.20 26.40
CA VAL A 144 -5.02 -5.63 26.68
C VAL A 144 -4.01 -6.25 25.73
N ILE A 145 -4.05 -5.93 24.44
CA ILE A 145 -3.13 -6.52 23.47
C ILE A 145 -1.69 -6.00 23.65
N THR A 146 -1.52 -4.68 23.74
CA THR A 146 -0.20 -4.04 23.83
C THR A 146 0.53 -4.35 25.13
N SER A 147 -0.17 -4.70 26.20
CA SER A 147 0.41 -5.18 27.46
C SER A 147 0.40 -6.71 27.60
N GLY A 148 -0.46 -7.38 26.84
CA GLY A 148 -0.80 -8.79 27.03
C GLY A 148 -1.40 -9.11 28.41
N ASN A 149 -1.94 -8.12 29.12
CA ASN A 149 -2.57 -8.30 30.43
C ASN A 149 -4.05 -7.89 30.38
N ILE A 150 -4.94 -8.84 30.65
CA ILE A 150 -6.40 -8.62 30.72
C ILE A 150 -6.78 -7.53 31.73
N ALA A 151 -6.04 -7.43 32.84
CA ALA A 151 -6.35 -6.44 33.86
C ALA A 151 -6.05 -5.00 33.40
N LYS A 152 -5.25 -4.82 32.35
CA LYS A 152 -4.85 -3.49 31.88
C LYS A 152 -5.86 -2.97 30.87
N LYS A 153 -6.77 -2.12 31.35
CA LYS A 153 -7.82 -1.48 30.53
C LYS A 153 -7.47 -0.11 29.96
N LYS A 154 -6.31 0.44 30.33
CA LYS A 154 -5.85 1.77 29.89
C LYS A 154 -4.59 1.65 29.04
N LEU A 155 -4.61 2.34 27.90
CA LEU A 155 -3.45 2.48 27.03
C LEU A 155 -2.34 3.29 27.72
N SER A 156 -1.08 2.91 27.50
CA SER A 156 0.06 3.66 28.04
C SER A 156 0.35 4.96 27.30
N GLY A 157 -0.17 5.13 26.08
CA GLY A 157 -0.02 6.35 25.30
C GLY A 157 -1.20 6.54 24.35
N TYR A 158 -1.29 7.73 23.75
CA TYR A 158 -2.35 8.03 22.79
C TYR A 158 -2.11 7.27 21.48
N PRO A 159 -3.10 6.51 20.99
CA PRO A 159 -2.96 5.84 19.72
C PRO A 159 -3.00 6.87 18.58
N LYS A 160 -2.27 6.59 17.50
CA LYS A 160 -2.41 7.37 16.26
C LYS A 160 -3.63 6.85 15.50
N ILE A 161 -4.48 7.76 15.01
CA ILE A 161 -5.76 7.42 14.39
C ILE A 161 -5.79 8.06 13.01
N PHE A 162 -6.05 7.24 11.99
CA PHE A 162 -6.19 7.70 10.61
C PHE A 162 -7.56 7.27 10.06
N PRO A 163 -8.49 8.19 9.78
CA PRO A 163 -9.74 7.86 9.13
C PRO A 163 -9.53 7.32 7.71
N VAL A 164 -10.40 6.40 7.33
CA VAL A 164 -10.53 5.88 5.97
C VAL A 164 -12.00 5.97 5.57
N VAL A 165 -12.31 6.76 4.56
CA VAL A 165 -13.69 7.10 4.20
C VAL A 165 -13.95 6.84 2.74
N GLN A 166 -15.05 6.19 2.43
CA GLN A 166 -15.58 6.11 1.08
C GLN A 166 -16.95 6.79 1.05
N VAL A 167 -17.12 7.71 0.10
CA VAL A 167 -18.35 8.47 -0.13
C VAL A 167 -18.89 8.10 -1.50
N THR A 168 -20.16 7.74 -1.56
CA THR A 168 -20.88 7.49 -2.82
C THR A 168 -22.01 8.49 -2.94
N ASP A 169 -22.00 9.25 -4.02
CA ASP A 169 -23.01 10.24 -4.34
C ASP A 169 -24.19 9.60 -5.09
N LEU A 170 -25.39 9.75 -4.55
CA LEU A 170 -26.63 9.17 -5.11
C LEU A 170 -27.35 10.10 -6.10
N GLY A 171 -26.73 11.19 -6.53
CA GLY A 171 -27.19 11.95 -7.70
C GLY A 171 -27.84 13.28 -7.40
N VAL A 172 -27.25 14.07 -6.50
CA VAL A 172 -27.66 15.48 -6.35
C VAL A 172 -26.43 16.38 -6.34
N GLN A 173 -26.19 17.12 -7.43
CA GLN A 173 -25.21 18.20 -7.43
C GLN A 173 -25.72 19.36 -6.57
N ALA A 174 -25.03 19.67 -5.48
CA ALA A 174 -25.04 21.01 -4.88
C ALA A 174 -23.77 21.22 -4.05
N GLY A 175 -23.01 22.28 -4.37
CA GLY A 175 -21.82 22.71 -3.61
C GLY A 175 -20.48 22.34 -4.24
N ASP A 176 -19.41 22.96 -3.75
CA ASP A 176 -18.02 22.64 -4.10
C ASP A 176 -17.61 21.31 -3.45
N VAL A 177 -18.08 20.20 -4.02
CA VAL A 177 -17.87 18.84 -3.49
C VAL A 177 -16.37 18.57 -3.29
N LEU A 178 -15.52 18.98 -4.23
CA LEU A 178 -14.08 18.73 -4.15
C LEU A 178 -13.47 19.42 -2.93
N HIS A 179 -13.86 20.66 -2.67
CA HIS A 179 -13.45 21.39 -1.48
C HIS A 179 -13.83 20.64 -0.21
N SER A 180 -15.10 20.26 -0.05
CA SER A 180 -15.56 19.51 1.13
C SER A 180 -14.85 18.16 1.28
N LEU A 181 -14.58 17.45 0.19
CA LEU A 181 -13.81 16.20 0.23
C LEU A 181 -12.37 16.41 0.71
N VAL A 182 -11.73 17.52 0.34
CA VAL A 182 -10.39 17.86 0.82
C VAL A 182 -10.40 18.26 2.30
N GLU A 183 -11.40 19.00 2.76
CA GLU A 183 -11.59 19.30 4.20
C GLU A 183 -11.79 18.02 5.01
N ILE A 184 -12.61 17.08 4.52
CA ILE A 184 -12.82 15.76 5.14
C ILE A 184 -11.52 14.94 5.17
N LEU A 185 -10.69 15.00 4.12
CA LEU A 185 -9.42 14.27 4.08
C LEU A 185 -8.39 14.87 5.04
N THR A 186 -8.20 16.19 4.99
CA THR A 186 -7.19 16.93 5.75
C THR A 186 -7.60 17.20 7.19
N ARG A 187 -8.89 17.06 7.50
CA ARG A 187 -9.51 17.28 8.82
C ARG A 187 -9.38 18.71 9.31
N HIS A 188 -9.33 19.66 8.39
CA HIS A 188 -9.29 21.09 8.68
C HIS A 188 -10.21 21.84 7.72
N PRO A 189 -10.94 22.87 8.20
CA PRO A 189 -11.61 23.80 7.30
C PRO A 189 -10.55 24.58 6.51
N ILE A 190 -10.80 24.80 5.22
CA ILE A 190 -9.83 25.42 4.31
C ILE A 190 -10.46 26.64 3.65
N ASP A 191 -10.00 27.84 4.01
CA ASP A 191 -10.52 29.06 3.37
C ASP A 191 -9.87 29.31 1.99
N GLU A 192 -8.65 28.82 1.78
CA GLU A 192 -7.82 29.10 0.60
C GLU A 192 -7.93 28.00 -0.47
N ARG A 193 -8.41 28.37 -1.67
CA ARG A 193 -8.55 27.43 -2.81
C ARG A 193 -7.22 26.83 -3.25
N ASP A 194 -6.11 27.56 -3.14
CA ASP A 194 -4.79 27.08 -3.54
C ASP A 194 -4.35 25.84 -2.74
N VAL A 195 -4.77 25.72 -1.48
CA VAL A 195 -4.51 24.54 -0.64
C VAL A 195 -5.31 23.34 -1.16
N VAL A 196 -6.58 23.55 -1.53
CA VAL A 196 -7.42 22.51 -2.13
C VAL A 196 -6.81 22.01 -3.43
N ASP A 197 -6.42 22.92 -4.32
CA ASP A 197 -5.81 22.59 -5.60
C ASP A 197 -4.47 21.86 -5.42
N SER A 198 -3.66 22.25 -4.43
CA SER A 198 -2.42 21.55 -4.09
C SER A 198 -2.67 20.10 -3.65
N VAL A 199 -3.69 19.85 -2.82
CA VAL A 199 -4.06 18.50 -2.37
C VAL A 199 -4.60 17.66 -3.54
N LEU A 200 -5.37 18.27 -4.45
CA LEU A 200 -5.87 17.57 -5.64
C LEU A 200 -4.74 17.26 -6.62
N GLU A 201 -3.82 18.19 -6.87
CA GLU A 201 -2.72 18.00 -7.81
C GLU A 201 -1.74 16.94 -7.33
N LYS A 202 -1.38 16.90 -6.03
CA LYS A 202 -0.50 15.83 -5.50
C LYS A 202 -1.12 14.43 -5.61
N ASN A 203 -2.45 14.33 -5.69
CA ASN A 203 -3.18 13.07 -5.81
C ASN A 203 -3.49 12.66 -7.27
N LYS A 204 -3.14 13.49 -8.24
CA LYS A 204 -3.48 13.28 -9.65
C LYS A 204 -2.74 12.10 -10.28
N SER A 205 -1.54 11.79 -9.81
CA SER A 205 -0.66 10.76 -10.39
C SER A 205 -1.20 9.33 -10.29
N HIS A 206 -2.10 9.04 -9.34
CA HIS A 206 -2.75 7.73 -9.20
C HIS A 206 -4.23 7.74 -9.58
N LYS A 207 -4.73 8.85 -10.14
CA LYS A 207 -6.08 8.95 -10.69
C LYS A 207 -6.13 8.29 -12.07
N ILE A 208 -7.09 7.38 -12.27
CA ILE A 208 -7.21 6.59 -13.51
C ILE A 208 -8.48 6.96 -14.29
N ASP A 209 -9.53 7.38 -13.60
CA ASP A 209 -10.85 7.66 -14.18
C ASP A 209 -11.51 8.86 -13.47
N SER A 210 -12.83 9.04 -13.67
CA SER A 210 -13.61 10.12 -13.06
C SER A 210 -13.79 9.97 -11.54
N THR A 211 -13.58 8.78 -10.98
CA THR A 211 -13.66 8.57 -9.53
C THR A 211 -12.40 9.08 -8.85
N LEU A 212 -12.48 9.32 -7.54
CA LEU A 212 -11.37 9.88 -6.77
C LEU A 212 -10.94 8.93 -5.66
N VAL A 213 -9.62 8.84 -5.47
CA VAL A 213 -9.01 8.32 -4.24
C VAL A 213 -7.96 9.35 -3.84
N LEU A 214 -8.16 9.99 -2.70
CA LEU A 214 -7.29 11.00 -2.14
C LEU A 214 -6.56 10.43 -0.93
N ILE A 215 -5.28 10.76 -0.82
CA ILE A 215 -4.36 10.35 0.24
C ILE A 215 -3.71 11.61 0.81
N ASP A 216 -3.62 11.64 2.13
CA ASP A 216 -2.92 12.65 2.90
C ASP A 216 -2.27 11.99 4.13
N LYS A 217 -1.32 12.65 4.78
CA LYS A 217 -0.78 12.20 6.07
C LYS A 217 -1.86 11.94 7.13
N GLN A 218 -3.05 12.53 7.00
CA GLN A 218 -4.18 12.36 7.92
C GLN A 218 -5.05 11.14 7.64
N GLY A 219 -5.10 10.61 6.41
CA GLY A 219 -6.02 9.52 6.08
C GLY A 219 -6.15 9.21 4.58
N VAL A 220 -7.19 8.43 4.25
CA VAL A 220 -7.57 8.11 2.87
C VAL A 220 -9.05 8.41 2.68
N LEU A 221 -9.38 9.07 1.59
CA LEU A 221 -10.76 9.32 1.16
C LEU A 221 -10.98 8.78 -0.25
N SER A 222 -12.13 8.17 -0.50
CA SER A 222 -12.59 7.83 -1.84
C SER A 222 -13.94 8.48 -2.11
N TYR A 223 -14.15 8.91 -3.35
CA TYR A 223 -15.42 9.47 -3.81
C TYR A 223 -15.86 8.85 -5.14
N LEU A 224 -17.09 8.35 -5.15
CA LEU A 224 -17.78 7.87 -6.34
C LEU A 224 -18.83 8.91 -6.76
N PRO A 225 -18.62 9.65 -7.86
CA PRO A 225 -19.62 10.56 -8.40
C PRO A 225 -20.85 9.81 -8.92
N PRO A 226 -21.99 10.49 -9.10
CA PRO A 226 -23.18 9.86 -9.65
C PRO A 226 -22.96 9.47 -11.11
N GLY A 227 -23.64 8.42 -11.55
CA GLY A 227 -23.54 7.92 -12.93
C GLY A 227 -22.30 7.09 -13.24
N CYS A 228 -21.50 6.69 -12.23
CA CYS A 228 -20.41 5.75 -12.43
C CYS A 228 -20.91 4.40 -12.95
N THR A 229 -20.19 3.84 -13.92
CA THR A 229 -20.38 2.45 -14.33
C THR A 229 -19.99 1.48 -13.22
N ARG A 230 -20.50 0.26 -13.25
CA ARG A 230 -20.10 -0.81 -12.31
C ARG A 230 -18.59 -1.05 -12.32
N TYR A 231 -17.96 -1.01 -13.51
CA TYR A 231 -16.51 -1.15 -13.64
C TYR A 231 -15.73 -0.04 -12.93
N GLN A 232 -16.18 1.22 -13.05
CA GLN A 232 -15.57 2.35 -12.34
C GLN A 232 -15.76 2.22 -10.82
N ALA A 233 -16.94 1.79 -10.36
CA ALA A 233 -17.21 1.58 -8.95
C ALA A 233 -16.33 0.46 -8.35
N ASP A 234 -16.22 -0.68 -9.04
CA ASP A 234 -15.39 -1.81 -8.63
C ASP A 234 -13.90 -1.44 -8.64
N GLY A 235 -13.44 -0.75 -9.69
CA GLY A 235 -12.07 -0.24 -9.79
C GLY A 235 -11.73 0.78 -8.71
N ASN A 236 -12.64 1.70 -8.40
CA ASN A 236 -12.49 2.63 -7.29
C ASN A 236 -12.41 1.90 -5.95
N LEU A 237 -13.30 0.94 -5.70
CA LEU A 237 -13.30 0.17 -4.47
C LEU A 237 -11.97 -0.55 -4.25
N GLN A 238 -11.42 -1.18 -5.30
CA GLN A 238 -10.10 -1.82 -5.22
C GLN A 238 -8.99 -0.81 -4.91
N ARG A 239 -8.99 0.36 -5.59
CA ARG A 239 -8.01 1.42 -5.33
C ARG A 239 -8.11 1.98 -3.92
N PHE A 240 -9.31 2.18 -3.39
CA PHE A 240 -9.56 2.60 -2.02
C PHE A 240 -9.04 1.56 -1.01
N GLN A 241 -9.28 0.27 -1.25
CA GLN A 241 -8.76 -0.81 -0.40
C GLN A 241 -7.23 -0.88 -0.42
N ASN A 242 -6.62 -0.68 -1.60
CA ASN A 242 -5.17 -0.61 -1.75
C ASN A 242 -4.60 0.58 -0.97
N ALA A 243 -5.13 1.79 -1.18
CA ALA A 243 -4.71 3.00 -0.48
C ALA A 243 -4.85 2.85 1.05
N SER A 244 -5.97 2.32 1.54
CA SER A 244 -6.20 2.06 2.96
C SER A 244 -5.19 1.07 3.56
N SER A 245 -4.83 0.03 2.80
CA SER A 245 -3.85 -0.98 3.22
C SER A 245 -2.41 -0.46 3.16
N LEU A 246 -2.08 0.32 2.13
CA LEU A 246 -0.78 0.99 1.98
C LEU A 246 -0.58 2.03 3.09
N LEU A 247 -1.59 2.83 3.43
CA LEU A 247 -1.53 3.76 4.57
C LEU A 247 -1.23 3.01 5.87
N GLU A 248 -1.87 1.85 6.07
CA GLU A 248 -1.63 1.02 7.24
C GLU A 248 -0.17 0.53 7.27
N PHE A 249 0.30 -0.03 6.15
CA PHE A 249 1.65 -0.56 6.03
C PHE A 249 2.72 0.54 6.18
N ALA A 250 2.54 1.69 5.54
CA ALA A 250 3.46 2.82 5.59
C ALA A 250 3.62 3.36 7.02
N ASN A 251 2.52 3.48 7.77
CA ASN A 251 2.59 3.92 9.17
C ASN A 251 3.28 2.89 10.08
N ALA A 252 3.09 1.59 9.83
CA ALA A 252 3.81 0.54 10.55
C ALA A 252 5.32 0.61 10.27
N ILE A 253 5.72 0.67 8.99
CA ILE A 253 7.14 0.79 8.60
C ILE A 253 7.76 2.05 9.19
N ARG A 254 7.07 3.20 9.11
CA ARG A 254 7.55 4.45 9.74
C ARG A 254 7.75 4.29 11.24
N GLN A 255 6.85 3.57 11.92
CA GLN A 255 6.99 3.32 13.35
C GLN A 255 8.17 2.40 13.66
N ASP A 256 8.40 1.38 12.83
CA ASP A 256 9.56 0.49 12.94
C ASP A 256 10.89 1.24 12.70
N ILE A 257 10.98 2.12 11.70
CA ILE A 257 12.14 2.99 11.45
C ILE A 257 12.44 3.83 12.70
N ARG A 258 11.41 4.49 13.26
CA ARG A 258 11.55 5.30 14.49
C ARG A 258 11.92 4.50 15.73
N ALA A 259 11.64 3.20 15.73
CA ALA A 259 12.01 2.31 16.81
C ALA A 259 13.43 1.72 16.62
N GLY A 260 14.15 2.09 15.55
CA GLY A 260 15.45 1.50 15.20
C GLY A 260 15.34 0.04 14.74
N LEU A 261 14.18 -0.36 14.24
CA LEU A 261 13.92 -1.72 13.75
C LEU A 261 14.04 -1.75 12.22
N THR A 262 15.17 -1.28 11.68
CA THR A 262 15.44 -1.38 10.24
C THR A 262 15.93 -2.79 9.91
N PHE A 263 15.02 -3.64 9.45
CA PHE A 263 15.35 -5.00 9.01
C PHE A 263 16.02 -4.95 7.64
N GLU A 264 17.33 -5.23 7.59
CA GLU A 264 18.09 -5.40 6.34
C GLU A 264 18.04 -4.17 5.40
N SER A 265 18.77 -4.22 4.29
CA SER A 265 18.69 -3.22 3.20
C SER A 265 17.32 -3.13 2.51
N ARG A 266 16.31 -3.90 2.95
CA ARG A 266 15.00 -4.00 2.29
C ARG A 266 14.06 -2.85 2.62
N ILE A 267 14.05 -2.35 3.86
CA ILE A 267 13.22 -1.19 4.22
C ILE A 267 13.65 0.04 3.43
N ASP A 268 14.96 0.30 3.39
CA ASP A 268 15.55 1.35 2.54
C ASP A 268 15.11 1.21 1.09
N ARG A 269 15.22 -0.01 0.54
CA ARG A 269 14.83 -0.27 -0.85
C ARG A 269 13.36 -0.02 -1.12
N ILE A 270 12.43 -0.45 -0.25
CA ILE A 270 11.00 -0.20 -0.51
C ILE A 270 10.61 1.27 -0.30
N VAL A 271 11.31 2.00 0.58
CA VAL A 271 11.07 3.45 0.79
C VAL A 271 11.57 4.25 -0.42
N ASN A 272 12.68 3.85 -1.02
CA ASN A 272 13.31 4.59 -2.12
C ASN A 272 12.93 4.10 -3.52
N ASP A 273 12.38 2.89 -3.66
CA ASP A 273 12.01 2.29 -4.94
C ASP A 273 10.61 1.64 -4.87
N ALA A 274 9.59 2.42 -5.22
CA ALA A 274 8.21 1.97 -5.27
C ALA A 274 8.00 0.85 -6.32
N LYS A 275 8.74 0.88 -7.44
CA LYS A 275 8.68 -0.14 -8.49
C LYS A 275 9.23 -1.47 -7.99
N TYR A 276 10.30 -1.46 -7.20
CA TYR A 276 10.76 -2.66 -6.53
C TYR A 276 9.71 -3.19 -5.55
N PHE A 277 9.08 -2.31 -4.77
CA PHE A 277 8.10 -2.74 -3.78
C PHE A 277 6.83 -3.32 -4.42
N LEU A 278 6.28 -2.67 -5.44
CA LEU A 278 4.96 -2.97 -6.03
C LEU A 278 5.07 -3.15 -7.55
N PRO A 279 5.83 -4.14 -8.06
CA PRO A 279 6.20 -4.23 -9.47
C PRO A 279 5.01 -4.27 -10.43
N ASP A 280 3.90 -4.90 -10.03
CA ASP A 280 2.80 -5.22 -10.94
C ASP A 280 1.61 -4.24 -10.82
N SER A 281 1.77 -3.09 -10.15
CA SER A 281 0.68 -2.11 -9.97
C SER A 281 1.19 -0.67 -9.97
N ILE A 282 1.10 0.00 -11.12
CA ILE A 282 1.48 1.42 -11.28
C ILE A 282 0.70 2.31 -10.31
N SER A 283 -0.60 2.07 -10.14
CA SER A 283 -1.43 2.88 -9.24
C SER A 283 -1.00 2.70 -7.78
N SER A 284 -0.70 1.48 -7.33
CA SER A 284 -0.16 1.24 -5.99
C SER A 284 1.23 1.85 -5.82
N GLN A 285 2.09 1.82 -6.85
CA GLN A 285 3.41 2.48 -6.82
C GLN A 285 3.25 3.98 -6.55
N LYS A 286 2.37 4.65 -7.31
CA LYS A 286 2.11 6.10 -7.14
C LYS A 286 1.49 6.44 -5.78
N MET A 287 0.57 5.62 -5.28
CA MET A 287 0.04 5.78 -3.92
C MET A 287 1.13 5.60 -2.85
N TRP A 288 2.06 4.66 -3.05
CA TRP A 288 3.17 4.43 -2.13
C TRP A 288 4.18 5.58 -2.13
N GLU A 289 4.59 6.07 -3.32
CA GLU A 289 5.44 7.27 -3.47
C GLU A 289 4.86 8.45 -2.68
N LEU A 290 3.55 8.71 -2.85
CA LEU A 290 2.86 9.78 -2.14
C LEU A 290 2.86 9.55 -0.62
N LEU A 291 2.58 8.33 -0.14
CA LEU A 291 2.61 8.02 1.29
C LEU A 291 4.01 8.17 1.90
N VAL A 292 5.05 7.74 1.20
CA VAL A 292 6.45 7.91 1.62
C VAL A 292 6.77 9.40 1.81
N GLN A 293 6.31 10.24 0.89
CA GLN A 293 6.48 11.70 0.96
C GLN A 293 5.67 12.32 2.11
N GLU A 294 4.37 12.03 2.18
CA GLU A 294 3.43 12.56 3.20
C GLU A 294 3.84 12.20 4.63
N LEU A 295 4.39 11.00 4.81
CA LEU A 295 4.85 10.51 6.10
C LEU A 295 6.34 10.80 6.35
N SER A 296 7.02 11.46 5.40
CA SER A 296 8.44 11.83 5.44
C SER A 296 9.37 10.67 5.76
N MET A 297 9.07 9.48 5.21
CA MET A 297 9.75 8.24 5.60
C MET A 297 11.24 8.23 5.24
N GLN A 298 11.63 8.86 4.13
CA GLN A 298 13.05 9.01 3.74
C GLN A 298 13.85 9.79 4.78
N TYR A 299 13.29 10.91 5.26
CA TYR A 299 13.92 11.71 6.30
C TYR A 299 14.08 10.91 7.61
N GLU A 300 13.07 10.14 8.01
CA GLU A 300 13.14 9.30 9.21
C GLU A 300 14.25 8.24 9.09
N LEU A 301 14.42 7.68 7.88
CA LEU A 301 15.46 6.69 7.59
C LEU A 301 16.87 7.30 7.63
N GLU A 302 17.05 8.50 7.08
CA GLU A 302 18.33 9.22 7.14
C GLU A 302 18.74 9.58 8.57
N GLN A 303 17.78 9.94 9.43
CA GLN A 303 18.07 10.27 10.83
C GLN A 303 18.50 9.04 11.63
N GLU A 304 17.93 7.88 11.34
CA GLU A 304 18.31 6.61 11.95
C GLU A 304 19.75 6.21 11.56
N GLY A 305 20.11 6.33 10.28
CA GLY A 305 21.48 6.09 9.81
C GLY A 305 22.53 7.00 10.46
N LYS A 306 22.21 8.27 10.73
CA LYS A 306 23.11 9.22 11.43
C LYS A 306 23.34 8.84 12.90
N LEU A 307 22.33 8.30 13.58
CA LEU A 307 22.45 7.83 14.96
C LEU A 307 23.38 6.62 15.08
N HIS A 308 23.43 5.77 14.06
CA HIS A 308 24.32 4.60 14.02
C HIS A 308 25.77 4.88 13.60
N LEU A 309 26.04 6.01 12.95
CA LEU A 309 27.39 6.40 12.49
C LEU A 309 28.23 7.18 13.53
N SER A 310 27.77 7.28 14.78
CA SER A 310 28.57 7.84 15.88
C SER A 310 29.27 6.71 16.66
N PRO A 311 30.58 6.47 16.50
CA PRO A 311 31.29 5.46 17.27
C PRO A 311 31.58 5.99 18.69
N GLY A 312 30.89 5.39 19.68
CA GLY A 312 31.24 5.51 21.09
C GLY A 312 30.18 6.21 21.93
N ILE A 313 29.35 5.41 22.62
CA ILE A 313 29.19 5.37 24.09
C ILE A 313 28.24 4.20 24.37
N THR A 314 28.81 3.07 24.77
CA THR A 314 28.17 2.10 25.66
C THR A 314 28.26 2.66 27.07
N ALA A 315 27.13 3.04 27.68
CA ALA A 315 26.79 2.78 29.09
C ALA A 315 25.61 3.65 29.60
N ALA A 316 24.75 2.98 30.37
CA ALA A 316 23.91 3.47 31.46
C ALA A 316 22.71 4.40 31.15
N LEU A 317 21.52 3.87 31.44
CA LEU A 317 20.32 4.65 31.82
C LEU A 317 20.65 5.58 33.00
N PRO A 318 20.08 6.80 33.00
CA PRO A 318 19.41 7.26 34.21
C PRO A 318 18.02 7.83 33.97
N SER A 319 17.26 7.75 35.06
CA SER A 319 15.90 8.20 35.30
C SER A 319 15.69 9.72 35.24
N GLN A 320 14.48 10.10 34.81
CA GLN A 320 13.68 11.30 35.11
C GLN A 320 14.41 12.59 35.56
N HIS A 321 14.33 13.63 34.74
CA HIS A 321 13.74 14.93 35.13
C HIS A 321 13.51 15.84 33.91
N ASN A 322 12.46 16.66 33.99
CA ASN A 322 12.02 17.68 33.02
C ASN A 322 13.17 18.48 32.40
N SER A 323 13.18 18.59 31.07
CA SER A 323 13.70 19.79 30.40
C SER A 323 12.87 20.11 29.15
N VAL A 324 12.54 21.39 29.04
CA VAL A 324 11.74 22.01 28.00
C VAL A 324 12.51 21.98 26.68
N LEU A 325 11.90 21.42 25.64
CA LEU A 325 12.50 21.31 24.31
C LEU A 325 12.32 22.63 23.56
N VAL A 326 13.35 23.48 23.58
CA VAL A 326 13.46 24.64 22.68
C VAL A 326 13.91 24.10 21.31
N GLN A 327 13.02 24.15 20.31
CA GLN A 327 13.36 23.88 18.91
C GLN A 327 14.34 24.95 18.41
N GLN A 328 15.61 24.57 18.25
CA GLN A 328 16.58 25.34 17.48
C GLN A 328 16.50 24.94 16.01
N PHE A 329 16.19 25.92 15.17
CA PHE A 329 16.20 25.81 13.72
C PHE A 329 17.66 25.70 13.23
N PHE A 330 18.00 24.58 12.58
CA PHE A 330 19.25 24.47 11.83
C PHE A 330 19.11 25.15 10.47
N SER A 331 19.96 26.15 10.25
CA SER A 331 20.13 26.85 8.98
C SER A 331 20.52 25.88 7.86
N LYS A 332 19.76 25.91 6.77
CA LYS A 332 19.97 25.13 5.55
C LYS A 332 21.17 25.70 4.79
N GLU A 333 22.17 24.87 4.47
CA GLU A 333 23.21 25.22 3.51
C GLU A 333 22.58 25.50 2.13
N ILE A 334 22.80 26.71 1.63
CA ILE A 334 22.36 27.13 0.31
C ILE A 334 23.43 26.68 -0.70
N SER A 335 23.18 25.55 -1.36
CA SER A 335 23.92 25.13 -2.56
C SER A 335 23.30 25.82 -3.78
N MET A 336 23.90 26.90 -4.28
CA MET A 336 23.53 27.51 -5.56
C MET A 336 24.27 26.82 -6.71
N GLY A 337 23.55 26.00 -7.48
CA GLY A 337 24.00 25.34 -8.71
C GLY A 337 23.20 24.07 -9.03
N ASP A 338 23.01 23.76 -10.32
CA ASP A 338 22.27 22.57 -10.76
C ASP A 338 23.04 21.29 -10.40
N LYS A 339 22.50 20.48 -9.48
CA LYS A 339 23.00 19.13 -9.20
C LYS A 339 22.10 18.11 -9.89
N TYR A 340 22.66 17.35 -10.83
CA TYR A 340 21.99 16.20 -11.43
C TYR A 340 22.58 14.91 -10.86
N ASN A 341 21.83 14.23 -9.99
CA ASN A 341 22.21 12.93 -9.46
C ASN A 341 21.53 11.85 -10.29
N VAL A 342 22.28 11.20 -11.18
CA VAL A 342 21.72 10.32 -12.21
C VAL A 342 22.17 8.88 -11.97
N THR A 343 21.22 8.00 -11.69
CA THR A 343 21.43 6.56 -11.57
C THR A 343 20.64 5.84 -12.67
N GLY A 344 21.34 5.19 -13.61
CA GLY A 344 20.75 4.52 -14.78
C GLY A 344 21.31 5.00 -16.12
N GLN A 345 20.76 4.50 -17.23
CA GLN A 345 21.14 4.92 -18.59
C GLN A 345 20.41 6.22 -18.94
N VAL A 346 21.15 7.28 -19.28
CA VAL A 346 20.55 8.56 -19.68
C VAL A 346 21.18 9.07 -20.95
N GLY A 347 20.32 9.46 -21.90
CA GLY A 347 20.75 9.94 -23.22
C GLY A 347 21.31 11.36 -23.22
N ALA A 348 20.85 12.23 -22.31
CA ALA A 348 21.30 13.62 -22.18
C ALA A 348 20.84 14.18 -20.82
N VAL A 349 21.72 14.91 -20.10
CA VAL A 349 21.38 15.58 -18.81
C VAL A 349 22.07 16.94 -18.75
N GLY A 350 21.30 17.97 -18.36
CA GLY A 350 21.76 19.36 -18.22
C GLY A 350 20.95 20.35 -19.06
N PRO A 351 21.10 21.68 -18.81
CA PRO A 351 20.45 22.71 -19.60
C PRO A 351 20.93 22.64 -21.06
N ASN A 352 20.00 22.69 -22.03
CA ASN A 352 20.25 22.52 -23.48
C ASN A 352 20.71 21.11 -23.92
N SER A 353 20.57 20.09 -23.08
CA SER A 353 20.93 18.72 -23.46
C SER A 353 19.85 18.10 -24.36
N ARG A 354 20.25 17.56 -25.52
CA ARG A 354 19.34 16.95 -26.52
C ARG A 354 19.88 15.60 -26.94
N ALA A 355 19.04 14.58 -26.88
CA ALA A 355 19.33 13.22 -27.34
C ALA A 355 18.25 12.81 -28.34
N GLU A 356 18.64 12.50 -29.57
CA GLU A 356 17.72 12.02 -30.60
C GLU A 356 18.24 10.74 -31.24
N ARG A 357 17.33 9.80 -31.52
CA ARG A 357 17.59 8.46 -32.10
C ARG A 357 18.45 7.51 -31.24
N ASN A 358 18.39 7.63 -29.92
CA ASN A 358 19.00 6.63 -29.04
C ASN A 358 18.12 5.38 -28.96
N ILE A 359 18.66 4.24 -29.40
CA ILE A 359 18.04 2.91 -29.24
C ILE A 359 18.85 2.17 -28.18
N PHE A 360 18.27 1.99 -27.00
CA PHE A 360 18.94 1.32 -25.87
C PHE A 360 18.71 -0.20 -25.94
N ASN A 361 19.61 -0.91 -26.64
CA ASN A 361 19.57 -2.38 -26.77
C ASN A 361 20.14 -3.15 -25.56
N GLN A 362 20.50 -2.46 -24.48
CA GLN A 362 21.20 -3.05 -23.34
C GLN A 362 20.36 -4.09 -22.57
N VAL A 363 19.04 -3.92 -22.50
CA VAL A 363 18.14 -4.89 -21.84
C VAL A 363 18.10 -6.20 -22.64
N LEU A 364 18.05 -6.12 -23.98
CA LEU A 364 18.00 -7.28 -24.86
C LEU A 364 19.35 -8.02 -24.89
N GLN A 365 20.47 -7.29 -24.87
CA GLN A 365 21.82 -7.87 -24.78
C GLN A 365 22.07 -8.57 -23.43
N GLN A 366 21.62 -7.98 -22.33
CA GLN A 366 21.71 -8.61 -21.01
C GLN A 366 20.84 -9.87 -20.92
N ALA A 367 19.60 -9.82 -21.42
CA ALA A 367 18.72 -10.98 -21.48
C ALA A 367 19.29 -12.10 -22.38
N ALA A 368 19.81 -11.75 -23.56
CA ALA A 368 20.41 -12.72 -24.50
C ALA A 368 21.61 -13.46 -23.90
N SER A 369 22.40 -12.81 -23.02
CA SER A 369 23.57 -13.43 -22.39
C SER A 369 23.24 -14.50 -21.35
N THR A 370 21.99 -14.54 -20.87
CA THR A 370 21.52 -15.47 -19.84
C THR A 370 20.76 -16.67 -20.38
N ILE A 371 20.49 -16.73 -21.69
CA ILE A 371 19.65 -17.76 -22.31
C ILE A 371 20.51 -18.86 -22.96
N ASP A 372 20.19 -20.12 -22.67
CA ASP A 372 20.75 -21.29 -23.34
C ASP A 372 20.17 -21.37 -24.77
N LEU A 373 20.90 -20.83 -25.75
CA LEU A 373 20.47 -20.75 -27.15
C LEU A 373 20.26 -22.12 -27.82
N PRO A 374 21.13 -23.14 -27.62
CA PRO A 374 20.85 -24.51 -28.07
C PRO A 374 19.55 -25.10 -27.50
N ALA A 375 19.29 -24.94 -26.20
CA ALA A 375 18.06 -25.44 -25.59
C ALA A 375 16.82 -24.67 -26.07
N LEU A 376 16.94 -23.35 -26.22
CA LEU A 376 15.90 -22.49 -26.78
C LEU A 376 15.52 -22.92 -28.20
N ALA A 377 16.51 -23.22 -29.07
CA ALA A 377 16.24 -23.65 -30.44
C ALA A 377 15.43 -24.95 -30.52
N LEU A 378 15.65 -25.89 -29.58
CA LEU A 378 14.89 -27.14 -29.51
C LEU A 378 13.43 -26.88 -29.08
N GLU A 379 13.22 -26.06 -28.05
CA GLU A 379 11.88 -25.73 -27.59
C GLU A 379 11.11 -24.88 -28.59
N LEU A 380 11.77 -23.95 -29.30
CA LEU A 380 11.13 -23.16 -30.37
C LEU A 380 10.70 -24.04 -31.56
N ALA A 381 11.44 -25.10 -31.88
CA ALA A 381 11.03 -26.06 -32.90
C ALA A 381 9.76 -26.82 -32.50
N MET A 382 9.64 -27.23 -31.23
CA MET A 382 8.44 -27.86 -30.67
C MET A 382 7.25 -26.88 -30.67
N LEU A 383 7.48 -25.65 -30.22
CA LEU A 383 6.48 -24.58 -30.20
C LEU A 383 5.93 -24.29 -31.59
N ARG A 384 6.82 -24.12 -32.58
CA ARG A 384 6.41 -23.84 -33.97
C ARG A 384 5.50 -24.92 -34.54
N ASN A 385 5.80 -26.20 -34.28
CA ASN A 385 4.98 -27.30 -34.76
C ASN A 385 3.59 -27.28 -34.12
N SER A 386 3.52 -27.07 -32.80
CA SER A 386 2.24 -26.97 -32.10
C SER A 386 1.42 -25.74 -32.52
N MET A 387 2.06 -24.60 -32.77
CA MET A 387 1.39 -23.40 -33.27
C MET A 387 0.84 -23.59 -34.69
N ARG A 388 1.52 -24.35 -35.55
CA ARG A 388 1.00 -24.68 -36.90
C ARG A 388 -0.28 -25.51 -36.86
N GLU A 389 -0.38 -26.44 -35.90
CA GLU A 389 -1.56 -27.28 -35.72
C GLU A 389 -2.78 -26.49 -35.21
N GLN A 390 -2.53 -25.37 -34.52
CA GLN A 390 -3.55 -24.53 -33.88
C GLN A 390 -3.82 -23.20 -34.63
N ALA A 391 -3.12 -22.95 -35.74
CA ALA A 391 -3.25 -21.71 -36.50
C ALA A 391 -4.57 -21.70 -37.31
N THR A 392 -5.40 -20.68 -37.06
CA THR A 392 -6.71 -20.49 -37.72
C THR A 392 -6.86 -19.10 -38.32
N GLU A 393 -6.00 -18.16 -37.94
CA GLU A 393 -6.08 -16.74 -38.29
C GLU A 393 -4.77 -16.28 -38.93
N ILE A 394 -4.82 -15.21 -39.73
CA ILE A 394 -3.64 -14.66 -40.42
C ILE A 394 -2.57 -14.19 -39.41
N GLU A 395 -2.99 -13.69 -38.25
CA GLU A 395 -2.09 -13.29 -37.16
C GLU A 395 -1.34 -14.50 -36.56
N HIS A 396 -1.98 -15.68 -36.55
CA HIS A 396 -1.35 -16.92 -36.11
C HIS A 396 -0.24 -17.35 -37.08
N ASP A 397 -0.47 -17.21 -38.39
CA ASP A 397 0.56 -17.49 -39.40
C ASP A 397 1.77 -16.57 -39.26
N GLN A 398 1.55 -15.28 -38.98
CA GLN A 398 2.63 -14.31 -38.74
C GLN A 398 3.45 -14.65 -37.47
N ALA A 399 2.78 -15.09 -36.41
CA ALA A 399 3.43 -15.54 -35.20
C ALA A 399 4.26 -16.82 -35.44
N VAL A 400 3.73 -17.78 -36.21
CA VAL A 400 4.46 -19.00 -36.61
C VAL A 400 5.72 -18.68 -37.41
N VAL A 401 5.64 -17.73 -38.35
CA VAL A 401 6.80 -17.26 -39.13
C VAL A 401 7.84 -16.62 -38.21
N SER A 402 7.40 -15.78 -37.27
CA SER A 402 8.27 -15.11 -36.30
C SER A 402 8.99 -16.11 -35.37
N ILE A 403 8.30 -17.15 -34.90
CA ILE A 403 8.93 -18.24 -34.13
C ILE A 403 9.94 -19.01 -34.98
N GLY A 404 9.66 -19.26 -36.27
CA GLY A 404 10.62 -19.90 -37.18
C GLY A 404 11.88 -19.06 -37.42
N ALA A 405 11.76 -17.74 -37.49
CA ALA A 405 12.89 -16.82 -37.58
C ALA A 405 13.71 -16.81 -36.28
N ALA A 406 13.05 -16.77 -35.12
CA ALA A 406 13.70 -16.86 -33.82
C ALA A 406 14.45 -18.19 -33.62
N GLU A 407 13.87 -19.32 -34.07
CA GLU A 407 14.52 -20.64 -34.05
C GLU A 407 15.82 -20.64 -34.87
N SER A 408 15.79 -20.04 -36.07
CA SER A 408 16.97 -19.95 -36.94
C SER A 408 18.07 -19.07 -36.34
N ALA A 409 17.69 -17.92 -35.77
CA ALA A 409 18.61 -17.02 -35.06
C ALA A 409 19.25 -17.69 -33.84
N ALA A 410 18.47 -18.45 -33.04
CA ALA A 410 18.98 -19.21 -31.91
C ALA A 410 19.99 -20.29 -32.34
N LYS A 411 19.73 -21.01 -33.45
CA LYS A 411 20.68 -22.00 -34.01
C LYS A 411 21.98 -21.37 -34.50
N GLN A 412 21.92 -20.11 -34.95
CA GLN A 412 23.10 -19.33 -35.36
C GLN A 412 23.81 -18.65 -34.17
N GLN A 413 23.40 -18.96 -32.93
CA GLN A 413 23.91 -18.35 -31.69
C GLN A 413 23.71 -16.83 -31.62
N ASN A 414 22.71 -16.30 -32.33
CA ASN A 414 22.37 -14.88 -32.32
C ASN A 414 21.17 -14.63 -31.42
N GLY A 415 21.44 -14.49 -30.11
CA GLY A 415 20.39 -14.32 -29.09
C GLY A 415 19.65 -12.99 -29.15
N VAL A 416 20.28 -11.94 -29.70
CA VAL A 416 19.65 -10.61 -29.87
C VAL A 416 18.57 -10.69 -30.94
N ASP A 417 18.89 -11.22 -32.12
CA ASP A 417 17.92 -11.37 -33.21
C ASP A 417 16.83 -12.39 -32.84
N ALA A 418 17.18 -13.43 -32.08
CA ALA A 418 16.20 -14.37 -31.55
C ALA A 418 15.15 -13.64 -30.69
N LEU A 419 15.57 -12.80 -29.74
CA LEU A 419 14.63 -12.05 -28.89
C LEU A 419 13.82 -11.01 -29.67
N GLU A 420 14.39 -10.37 -30.70
CA GLU A 420 13.61 -9.47 -31.57
C GLU A 420 12.49 -10.20 -32.31
N HIS A 421 12.78 -11.38 -32.87
CA HIS A 421 11.77 -12.19 -33.53
C HIS A 421 10.73 -12.76 -32.55
N LEU A 422 11.14 -13.10 -31.31
CA LEU A 422 10.20 -13.52 -30.26
C LEU A 422 9.26 -12.38 -29.83
N LYS A 423 9.74 -11.14 -29.84
CA LYS A 423 8.88 -9.97 -29.59
C LYS A 423 7.77 -9.84 -30.63
N SER A 424 8.09 -10.11 -31.90
CA SER A 424 7.12 -10.12 -33.00
C SER A 424 6.13 -11.30 -32.94
N ALA A 425 6.48 -12.40 -32.27
CA ALA A 425 5.58 -13.55 -32.11
C ALA A 425 4.42 -13.28 -31.13
N GLY A 426 4.57 -12.31 -30.23
CA GLY A 426 3.49 -11.77 -29.41
C GLY A 426 2.93 -12.71 -28.34
N LYS A 427 1.80 -12.30 -27.74
CA LYS A 427 1.20 -12.99 -26.59
C LYS A 427 0.67 -14.40 -26.92
N TRP A 428 0.16 -14.61 -28.13
CA TRP A 428 -0.39 -15.90 -28.52
C TRP A 428 0.68 -17.01 -28.48
N ALA A 429 1.89 -16.72 -28.97
CA ALA A 429 3.01 -17.66 -28.88
C ALA A 429 3.39 -18.00 -27.44
N PHE A 430 3.30 -17.03 -26.52
CA PHE A 430 3.54 -17.24 -25.09
C PHE A 430 2.51 -18.19 -24.46
N ASP A 431 1.22 -17.99 -24.76
CA ASP A 431 0.14 -18.82 -24.23
C ASP A 431 0.25 -20.28 -24.71
N VAL A 432 0.60 -20.48 -25.99
CA VAL A 432 0.85 -21.82 -26.56
C VAL A 432 2.09 -22.46 -25.93
N ALA A 433 3.19 -21.71 -25.78
CA ALA A 433 4.44 -22.19 -25.15
C ALA A 433 4.21 -22.68 -23.71
N THR A 434 3.40 -21.94 -22.95
CA THR A 434 3.02 -22.30 -21.59
C THR A 434 2.16 -23.57 -21.56
N THR A 435 1.26 -23.71 -22.52
CA THR A 435 0.34 -24.87 -22.63
C THR A 435 1.09 -26.17 -22.94
N ILE A 436 2.12 -26.12 -23.79
CA ILE A 436 2.91 -27.31 -24.17
C ILE A 436 4.09 -27.59 -23.22
N GLY A 437 4.31 -26.74 -22.22
CA GLY A 437 5.41 -26.90 -21.25
C GLY A 437 6.79 -26.53 -21.80
N ALA A 438 6.87 -25.69 -22.83
CA ALA A 438 8.14 -25.18 -23.37
C ALA A 438 8.66 -24.02 -22.49
N THR A 439 9.23 -24.37 -21.34
CA THR A 439 9.54 -23.41 -20.27
C THR A 439 10.62 -22.37 -20.62
N ILE A 440 11.62 -22.74 -21.41
CA ILE A 440 12.71 -21.85 -21.86
C ILE A 440 12.17 -20.92 -22.94
N ALA A 441 11.39 -21.44 -23.89
CA ALA A 441 10.74 -20.62 -24.92
C ALA A 441 9.73 -19.65 -24.32
N ALA A 442 8.91 -20.09 -23.36
CA ALA A 442 7.95 -19.23 -22.66
C ALA A 442 8.65 -18.09 -21.91
N ALA A 443 9.73 -18.38 -21.17
CA ALA A 443 10.51 -17.37 -20.46
C ALA A 443 11.19 -16.37 -21.41
N ALA A 444 11.71 -16.85 -22.55
CA ALA A 444 12.33 -16.01 -23.57
C ALA A 444 11.30 -15.09 -24.26
N ILE A 445 10.12 -15.62 -24.61
CA ILE A 445 9.03 -14.81 -25.19
C ILE A 445 8.53 -13.78 -24.19
N GLN A 446 8.31 -14.19 -22.93
CA GLN A 446 7.90 -13.30 -21.84
C GLN A 446 8.86 -12.10 -21.71
N THR A 447 10.17 -12.40 -21.65
CA THR A 447 11.22 -11.38 -21.59
C THR A 447 11.21 -10.46 -22.82
N ALA A 448 10.98 -11.01 -24.02
CA ALA A 448 10.97 -10.25 -25.27
C ALA A 448 9.77 -9.30 -25.41
N ILE A 449 8.59 -9.71 -24.92
CA ILE A 449 7.35 -8.89 -24.97
C ILE A 449 7.16 -7.99 -23.74
N GLY A 450 7.99 -8.14 -22.71
CA GLY A 450 7.96 -7.30 -21.50
C GLY A 450 6.85 -7.65 -20.51
N LEU A 451 6.44 -8.92 -20.48
CA LEU A 451 5.62 -9.53 -19.41
C LEU A 451 6.52 -10.12 -18.32
#